data_AF-A0A6B2S8Q0-F1
#
_entry.id   AF-A0A6B2S8Q0-F1
#
_cell.length_a   1.000
_cell.length_b   1.000
_cell.length_c   1.000
_cell.angle_alpha   90.00
_cell.angle_beta   90.00
_cell.angle_gamma   90.00
#
_symmetry.space_group_name_H-M   'P 1'
#
loop_
_entity.id
_entity.type
_entity.pdbx_description
1 polymer ?
#
loop_
_entity_poly.entity_id
_entity_poly.type
_entity_poly.pdbx_seq_one_letter_code
_entity_poly.pdbx_strand_id
1 'polypeptide(L)'
;MNGEWLPAPRRSGDREGAVPVDDAHTAIGAYALHALADDERAMFLAHCAECPACSQESDELAATAARLGSALRTGVPAGLKERVLNDIAGVRQEAPGRFTAGLARWRARARRPGAC
;
A
#
# COMPACT_ATOMS: atom_id res chain seq x y z
N MET A 1 9.26 24.05 2.61
CA MET A 1 7.95 24.52 2.10
C MET A 1 7.05 23.30 2.04
N ASN A 2 6.17 23.26 3.03
CA ASN A 2 5.24 22.22 3.48
C ASN A 2 4.76 21.29 2.35
N GLY A 3 5.45 20.16 2.17
CA GLY A 3 5.00 19.06 1.33
C GLY A 3 3.85 18.35 2.02
N GLU A 4 2.69 19.00 2.05
CA GLU A 4 1.42 18.35 2.34
C GLU A 4 1.22 17.32 1.23
N TRP A 5 1.77 16.12 1.46
CA TRP A 5 1.45 14.95 0.66
C TRP A 5 0.01 14.61 1.00
N LEU A 6 -0.93 15.30 0.36
CA LEU A 6 -2.26 14.76 0.22
C LEU A 6 -2.13 13.62 -0.80
N PRO A 7 -2.48 12.38 -0.44
CA PRO A 7 -2.83 11.43 -1.50
C PRO A 7 -3.87 12.11 -2.38
N ALA A 8 -3.72 12.00 -3.71
CA ALA A 8 -4.73 12.51 -4.63
C ALA A 8 -6.10 12.05 -4.12
N PRO A 9 -7.11 12.94 -4.01
CA PRO A 9 -8.39 12.55 -3.47
C PRO A 9 -8.89 11.39 -4.32
N ARG A 10 -8.91 10.20 -3.71
CA ARG A 10 -9.60 9.06 -4.31
C ARG A 10 -11.02 9.55 -4.46
N ARG A 11 -11.57 9.50 -5.67
CA ARG A 11 -12.91 10.02 -5.91
C ARG A 11 -13.81 9.26 -4.94
N SER A 12 -14.23 9.92 -3.87
CA SER A 12 -15.31 9.44 -3.04
C SER A 12 -16.46 9.30 -4.01
N GLY A 13 -16.93 8.08 -4.28
CA GLY A 13 -18.23 7.93 -4.87
C GLY A 13 -19.23 8.50 -3.86
N ASP A 14 -19.50 9.80 -3.90
CA ASP A 14 -20.63 10.37 -3.19
C ASP A 14 -21.91 9.77 -3.80
N ARG A 15 -22.36 8.67 -3.17
CA ARG A 15 -23.75 8.20 -3.02
C ARG A 15 -23.78 6.93 -2.15
N GLU A 16 -24.76 6.87 -1.25
CA GLU A 16 -25.07 5.71 -0.42
C GLU A 16 -24.98 4.35 -1.14
N GLY A 17 -24.37 3.36 -0.49
CA GLY A 17 -24.59 1.96 -0.80
C GLY A 17 -23.39 1.06 -0.54
N ALA A 18 -23.55 0.10 0.37
CA ALA A 18 -22.66 -1.06 0.40
C ALA A 18 -22.63 -1.69 -1.00
N VAL A 19 -21.43 -1.78 -1.60
CA VAL A 19 -21.19 -2.38 -2.91
C VAL A 19 -21.78 -3.79 -2.92
N PRO A 20 -22.83 -4.06 -3.71
CA PRO A 20 -23.39 -5.40 -3.83
C PRO A 20 -22.32 -6.38 -4.34
N VAL A 21 -22.45 -7.68 -4.04
CA VAL A 21 -21.44 -8.71 -4.37
C VAL A 21 -21.07 -8.75 -5.87
N ASP A 22 -21.96 -8.31 -6.75
CA ASP A 22 -21.73 -8.23 -8.20
C ASP A 22 -20.82 -7.04 -8.62
N ASP A 23 -20.75 -6.00 -7.79
CA ASP A 23 -19.94 -4.80 -8.01
C ASP A 23 -18.56 -4.88 -7.29
N ALA A 24 -18.32 -5.92 -6.48
CA ALA A 24 -16.98 -6.19 -5.96
C ALA A 24 -16.03 -6.69 -7.07
N HIS A 25 -16.54 -7.47 -8.04
CA HIS A 25 -15.77 -7.96 -9.17
C HIS A 25 -15.40 -6.83 -10.16
N THR A 26 -16.23 -5.80 -10.28
CA THR A 26 -15.93 -4.63 -11.12
C THR A 26 -14.84 -3.74 -10.49
N ALA A 27 -14.68 -3.80 -9.16
CA ALA A 27 -13.70 -3.01 -8.42
C ALA A 27 -12.24 -3.48 -8.55
N ILE A 28 -11.97 -4.65 -9.15
CA ILE A 28 -10.61 -5.24 -9.24
C ILE A 28 -9.63 -4.26 -9.93
N GLY A 29 -10.05 -3.63 -11.02
CA GLY A 29 -9.23 -2.66 -11.75
C GLY A 29 -8.93 -1.41 -10.92
N ALA A 30 -9.94 -0.88 -10.22
CA ALA A 30 -9.77 0.27 -9.34
C ALA A 30 -8.86 -0.07 -8.14
N TYR A 31 -8.97 -1.27 -7.58
CA TYR A 31 -8.07 -1.76 -6.55
C TYR A 31 -6.62 -1.85 -7.05
N ALA A 32 -6.40 -2.49 -8.21
CA ALA A 32 -5.09 -2.67 -8.82
C ALA A 32 -4.37 -1.35 -9.13
N LEU A 33 -5.13 -0.28 -9.40
CA LEU A 33 -4.63 1.08 -9.66
C LEU A 33 -4.59 1.98 -8.41
N HIS A 34 -4.86 1.43 -7.22
CA HIS A 34 -4.96 2.18 -5.97
C HIS A 34 -5.98 3.34 -5.99
N ALA A 35 -7.07 3.18 -6.75
CA ALA A 35 -8.09 4.20 -6.97
C ALA A 35 -9.30 4.10 -6.01
N LEU A 36 -9.44 3.02 -5.24
CA LEU A 36 -10.52 2.84 -4.24
C LEU A 36 -10.30 3.66 -2.97
N ALA A 37 -11.35 4.27 -2.44
CA ALA A 37 -11.36 4.85 -1.09
C ALA A 37 -11.01 3.79 -0.02
N ASP A 38 -10.65 4.24 1.19
CA ASP A 38 -10.13 3.32 2.22
C ASP A 38 -11.16 2.30 2.71
N ASP A 39 -12.44 2.69 2.78
CA ASP A 39 -13.57 1.85 3.10
C ASP A 39 -13.90 0.85 1.98
N GLU A 40 -13.96 1.33 0.73
CA GLU A 40 -14.15 0.48 -0.46
C GLU A 40 -13.02 -0.56 -0.59
N ARG A 41 -11.77 -0.13 -0.32
CA ARG A 41 -10.61 -1.02 -0.32
C ARG A 41 -10.74 -2.09 0.78
N ALA A 42 -11.19 -1.72 1.97
CA ALA A 42 -11.39 -2.68 3.05
C ALA A 42 -12.47 -3.72 2.69
N MET A 43 -13.57 -3.28 2.07
CA MET A 43 -14.62 -4.16 1.57
C MET A 43 -14.12 -5.12 0.48
N PHE A 44 -13.37 -4.60 -0.50
CA PHE A 44 -12.79 -5.43 -1.57
C PHE A 44 -11.81 -6.48 -1.01
N LEU A 45 -10.98 -6.12 -0.03
CA LEU A 45 -10.07 -7.06 0.62
C LEU A 45 -10.79 -8.15 1.41
N ALA A 46 -11.92 -7.82 2.05
CA ALA A 46 -12.77 -8.82 2.68
C ALA A 46 -13.34 -9.80 1.64
N HIS A 47 -13.77 -9.30 0.48
CA HIS A 47 -14.21 -10.15 -0.62
C HIS A 47 -13.08 -11.07 -1.17
N CYS A 48 -11.86 -10.56 -1.34
CA CYS A 48 -10.72 -11.39 -1.78
C CYS A 48 -10.39 -12.54 -0.82
N ALA A 49 -10.73 -12.42 0.47
CA ALA A 49 -10.58 -13.52 1.43
C ALA A 49 -11.53 -14.70 1.14
N GLU A 50 -12.64 -14.44 0.44
CA GLU A 50 -13.68 -15.42 0.13
C GLU A 50 -13.69 -15.82 -1.36
N CYS A 51 -13.08 -15.01 -2.24
CA CYS A 51 -13.03 -15.22 -3.68
C CYS A 51 -11.58 -15.30 -4.21
N PRO A 52 -11.00 -16.53 -4.35
CA PRO A 52 -9.64 -16.71 -4.85
C PRO A 52 -9.40 -16.16 -6.26
N ALA A 53 -10.43 -16.17 -7.11
CA ALA A 53 -10.36 -15.63 -8.47
C ALA A 53 -10.08 -14.11 -8.45
N CYS A 54 -10.79 -13.35 -7.62
CA CYS A 54 -10.55 -11.92 -7.47
C CYS A 54 -9.18 -11.61 -6.87
N SER A 55 -8.71 -12.42 -5.92
CA SER A 55 -7.34 -12.29 -5.38
C SER A 55 -6.31 -12.47 -6.50
N GLN A 56 -6.43 -13.56 -7.27
CA GLN A 56 -5.51 -13.85 -8.37
C GLN A 56 -5.54 -12.77 -9.45
N GLU A 57 -6.73 -12.38 -9.91
CA GLU A 57 -6.89 -11.36 -10.95
C GLU A 57 -6.33 -10.00 -10.50
N SER A 58 -6.52 -9.64 -9.23
CA SER A 58 -5.96 -8.41 -8.67
C SER A 58 -4.42 -8.41 -8.68
N ASP A 59 -3.79 -9.55 -8.39
CA ASP A 59 -2.33 -9.70 -8.43
C ASP A 59 -1.80 -9.61 -9.88
N GLU A 60 -2.49 -10.25 -10.83
CA GLU A 60 -2.14 -10.23 -12.25
C GLU A 60 -2.29 -8.83 -12.87
N LEU A 61 -3.37 -8.13 -12.54
CA LEU A 61 -3.60 -6.75 -12.96
C LEU A 61 -2.59 -5.79 -12.33
N ALA A 62 -2.25 -5.96 -11.04
CA ALA A 62 -1.22 -5.16 -10.39
C ALA A 62 0.16 -5.35 -11.06
N ALA A 63 0.50 -6.59 -11.43
CA ALA A 63 1.72 -6.87 -12.18
C ALA A 63 1.73 -6.19 -13.55
N THR A 64 0.59 -6.17 -14.25
CA THR A 64 0.42 -5.48 -15.53
C THR A 64 0.55 -3.96 -15.36
N ALA A 65 -0.12 -3.38 -14.37
CA ALA A 65 -0.03 -1.97 -14.05
C ALA A 65 1.42 -1.54 -13.74
N ALA A 66 2.18 -2.36 -13.00
CA ALA A 66 3.59 -2.11 -12.73
C ALA A 66 4.47 -2.08 -13.99
N ARG A 67 4.18 -2.96 -14.97
CA ARG A 67 4.88 -2.97 -16.28
C ARG A 67 4.59 -1.70 -17.08
N LEU A 68 3.31 -1.30 -17.14
CA LEU A 68 2.90 -0.06 -17.82
C LEU A 68 3.53 1.17 -17.16
N GLY A 69 3.45 1.27 -15.84
CA GLY A 69 4.08 2.37 -15.08
C GLY A 69 5.60 2.43 -15.26
N SER A 70 6.25 1.27 -15.36
CA SER A 70 7.70 1.22 -15.62
C SER A 70 8.08 1.73 -17.01
N ALA A 71 7.23 1.49 -18.02
CA ALA A 71 7.44 1.99 -19.37
C ALA A 71 7.31 3.53 -19.47
N LEU A 72 6.55 4.14 -18.56
CA LEU A 72 6.31 5.59 -18.50
C LEU A 72 7.26 6.34 -17.56
N ARG A 73 8.18 5.63 -16.88
CA ARG A 73 9.05 6.23 -15.87
C ARG A 73 10.02 7.24 -16.48
N THR A 74 9.99 8.47 -15.99
CA THR A 74 10.97 9.51 -16.31
C THR A 74 12.22 9.39 -15.43
N GLY A 75 13.33 10.01 -15.86
CA GLY A 75 14.56 10.07 -15.07
C GLY A 75 14.35 10.74 -13.71
N VAL A 76 14.96 10.19 -12.67
CA VAL A 76 14.97 10.78 -11.32
C VAL A 76 16.01 11.91 -11.30
N PRO A 77 15.69 13.11 -10.76
CA PRO A 77 16.67 14.19 -10.64
C PRO A 77 17.92 13.78 -9.85
N ALA A 78 19.09 14.20 -10.33
CA ALA A 78 20.35 13.97 -9.63
C ALA A 78 20.31 14.53 -8.19
N GLY A 79 20.88 13.78 -7.25
CA GLY A 79 20.92 14.16 -5.84
C GLY A 79 19.59 14.04 -5.09
N LEU A 80 18.50 13.55 -5.72
CA LEU A 80 17.20 13.46 -5.03
C LEU A 80 17.28 12.52 -3.82
N LYS A 81 17.98 11.39 -3.95
CA LYS A 81 18.15 10.42 -2.86
C LYS A 81 18.88 11.06 -1.67
N GLU A 82 19.99 11.74 -1.92
CA GLU A 82 20.79 12.41 -0.89
C GLU A 82 19.98 13.49 -0.18
N ARG A 83 19.21 14.30 -0.94
CA ARG A 83 18.30 15.30 -0.35
C ARG A 83 17.26 14.66 0.56
N VAL A 84 16.53 13.65 0.06
CA VAL A 84 15.50 12.94 0.85
C VAL A 84 16.09 12.32 2.12
N LEU A 85 17.28 11.70 2.02
CA LEU A 85 17.93 11.07 3.18
C LEU A 85 18.43 12.08 4.21
N ASN A 86 18.88 13.26 3.78
CA ASN A 86 19.23 14.34 4.71
C ASN A 86 17.97 14.92 5.38
N ASP A 87 16.90 15.13 4.62
CA ASP A 87 15.66 15.71 5.14
C ASP A 87 14.99 14.76 6.15
N ILE A 88 14.93 13.45 5.85
CA ILE A 88 14.27 12.48 6.74
C ILE A 88 14.98 12.30 8.08
N ALA A 89 16.29 12.58 8.16
CA ALA A 89 17.03 12.55 9.42
C ALA A 89 16.51 13.60 10.43
N GLY A 90 15.89 14.69 9.94
CA GLY A 90 15.26 15.71 10.77
C GLY A 90 13.79 15.45 11.10
N VAL A 91 13.14 14.48 10.45
CA VAL A 91 11.72 14.17 10.69
C VAL A 91 11.58 13.36 11.98
N ARG A 92 10.89 13.94 12.97
CA ARG A 92 10.56 13.23 14.21
C ARG A 92 9.68 12.03 13.87
N GLN A 93 10.24 10.84 14.05
CA GLN A 93 9.51 9.59 13.91
C GLN A 93 8.45 9.51 15.00
N GLU A 94 7.26 9.02 14.66
CA GLU A 94 6.28 8.68 15.69
C GLU A 94 6.88 7.61 16.61
N ALA A 95 6.63 7.75 17.91
CA ALA A 95 7.04 6.71 18.85
C ALA A 95 6.37 5.40 18.41
N PRO A 96 7.10 4.27 18.40
CA PRO A 96 6.48 2.99 18.10
C PRO A 96 5.24 2.84 18.98
N GLY A 97 4.06 2.72 18.36
CA GLY A 97 2.86 2.27 19.07
C GLY A 97 3.17 0.95 19.79
N ARG A 98 2.38 0.56 20.78
CA ARG A 98 2.61 -0.66 21.59
C ARG A 98 2.50 -1.94 20.74
N PHE A 99 3.45 -2.19 19.86
CA PHE A 99 3.68 -3.44 19.16
C PHE A 99 4.48 -4.36 20.08
N THR A 100 3.86 -4.76 21.19
CA THR A 100 4.45 -5.70 22.16
C THR A 100 4.81 -7.04 21.49
N ALA A 101 4.07 -7.45 20.45
CA ALA A 101 4.31 -8.70 19.73
C ALA A 101 5.51 -8.66 18.74
N GLY A 102 5.78 -7.52 18.11
CA GLY A 102 6.82 -7.40 17.08
C GLY A 102 8.24 -7.41 17.65
N LEU A 103 8.45 -6.66 18.74
CA LEU A 103 9.75 -6.54 19.41
C LEU A 103 10.20 -7.86 20.06
N ALA A 104 9.24 -8.65 20.56
CA ALA A 104 9.50 -9.97 21.14
C ALA A 104 10.09 -10.95 20.10
N ARG A 105 9.52 -11.00 18.89
CA ARG A 105 10.02 -11.84 17.78
C ARG A 105 11.41 -11.43 17.32
N TRP A 106 11.68 -10.12 17.24
CA TRP A 106 12.99 -9.60 16.84
C TRP A 106 14.09 -9.94 17.86
N ARG A 107 13.79 -9.77 19.16
CA ARG A 107 14.71 -10.17 20.26
C ARG A 107 14.94 -11.67 20.34
N ALA A 108 13.95 -12.51 20.01
CA ALA A 108 14.12 -13.96 19.94
C ALA A 108 15.05 -14.36 18.78
N ARG A 109 14.95 -13.68 17.63
CA ARG A 109 15.84 -13.89 16.48
C ARG A 109 17.27 -13.43 16.74
N ALA A 110 17.44 -12.26 17.36
CA ALA A 110 18.75 -11.71 17.70
C ALA A 110 19.50 -12.51 18.80
N ARG A 111 18.78 -13.29 19.61
CA ARG A 111 19.34 -14.16 20.64
C ARG A 111 19.68 -15.57 20.19
N ARG A 112 19.51 -15.91 18.90
CA ARG A 112 20.05 -17.17 18.38
C ARG A 112 21.58 -17.06 18.38
N PRO A 113 22.32 -17.79 19.22
CA PRO A 113 23.75 -17.93 19.03
C PRO A 113 23.93 -18.60 17.66
N GLY A 114 24.85 -18.08 16.84
CA GLY A 114 25.20 -18.70 15.57
C GLY A 114 25.51 -20.18 15.80
N ALA A 115 24.75 -21.06 15.14
CA ALA A 115 25.18 -22.44 14.99
C ALA A 115 26.42 -22.41 14.08
N CYS A 116 27.54 -22.89 14.63
CA CYS A 116 28.76 -23.17 13.88
C CYS A 116 28.49 -24.14 12.73
#